data_AF-A0A2M7BP68-F1
#
_entry.id   AF-A0A2M7BP68-F1
#
_cell.length_a   1.000
_cell.length_b   1.000
_cell.length_c   1.000
_cell.angle_alpha   90.00
_cell.angle_beta   90.00
_cell.angle_gamma   90.00
#
_symmetry.space_group_name_H-M   'P 1'
#
loop_
_entity.id
_entity.type
_entity.pdbx_description
1 polymer ?
#
loop_
_entity_poly.entity_id
_entity_poly.type
_entity_poly.pdbx_seq_one_letter_code
_entity_poly.pdbx_strand_id
1 'polypeptide(L)'
;MAFLLSLFFPSIPTPAITTPSPKPYYYYYQVNKLNKFIVVPNFNNPKDSVDLIKENNCKYAINGGLYQENNKPLGLFINDHKTINKKINSNIFNGYLFLNNNILNIGQTINNISQFIMQTGPFFDLKSTSINYNDKTARRHVIAKDSANNLYIFSIFTPDSFISGPTLNQIPKFFQKPEIKKIADFTQILTLDGGSASVFYSPTDSLHESTFIGSLLCWR
;
A
#
# COMPACT_ATOMS: atom_id res chain seq x y z
N MET A 1 -40.25 41.48 48.95
CA MET A 1 -38.88 41.21 48.47
C MET A 1 -38.72 39.69 48.42
N ALA A 2 -38.88 39.07 47.25
CA ALA A 2 -38.84 37.62 47.09
C ALA A 2 -37.65 37.26 46.20
N PHE A 3 -36.68 36.54 46.76
CA PHE A 3 -35.52 36.00 46.05
C PHE A 3 -35.93 34.70 45.34
N LEU A 4 -35.82 34.67 44.02
CA LEU A 4 -35.90 33.44 43.22
C LEU A 4 -34.49 32.83 43.13
N LEU A 5 -34.29 31.67 43.76
CA LEU A 5 -33.12 30.82 43.53
C LEU A 5 -33.24 30.17 42.15
N SER A 6 -32.30 30.46 41.25
CA SER A 6 -32.11 29.68 40.02
C SER A 6 -31.32 28.41 40.34
N LEU A 7 -31.96 27.26 40.14
CA LEU A 7 -31.31 25.96 40.18
C LEU A 7 -30.56 25.73 38.86
N PHE A 8 -29.23 25.72 38.92
CA PHE A 8 -28.38 25.27 37.82
C PHE A 8 -28.41 23.74 37.76
N PHE A 9 -28.98 23.18 36.69
CA PHE A 9 -28.84 21.77 36.37
C PHE A 9 -27.57 21.55 35.55
N PRO A 10 -26.66 20.63 35.94
CA PRO A 10 -25.51 20.29 35.11
C PRO A 10 -25.97 19.59 33.84
N SER A 11 -25.50 20.06 32.69
CA SER A 11 -25.75 19.44 31.40
C SER A 11 -25.12 18.04 31.33
N ILE A 12 -25.95 17.02 31.15
CA ILE A 12 -25.51 15.65 30.90
C ILE A 12 -24.72 15.64 29.58
N PRO A 13 -23.47 15.12 29.55
CA PRO A 13 -22.72 15.02 28.31
C PRO A 13 -23.44 14.06 27.36
N THR A 14 -23.80 14.56 26.18
CA THR A 14 -24.40 13.75 25.11
C THR A 14 -23.40 12.67 24.68
N PRO A 15 -23.79 11.38 24.68
CA PRO A 15 -22.89 10.32 24.21
C PRO A 15 -22.51 10.59 22.74
N ALA A 16 -21.21 10.58 22.47
CA ALA A 16 -20.69 10.71 21.11
C ALA A 16 -21.22 9.53 20.28
N ILE A 17 -22.09 9.83 19.30
CA ILE A 17 -22.55 8.86 18.31
C ILE A 17 -21.34 8.54 17.43
N THR A 18 -20.66 7.44 17.72
CA THR A 18 -19.67 6.86 16.81
C THR A 18 -20.42 6.24 15.65
N THR A 19 -20.58 7.00 14.55
CA THR A 19 -21.04 6.41 13.30
C THR A 19 -20.09 5.27 12.91
N PRO A 20 -20.60 4.08 12.55
CA PRO A 20 -19.75 2.99 12.13
C PRO A 20 -18.94 3.44 10.90
N SER A 21 -17.61 3.32 11.00
CA SER A 21 -16.71 3.64 9.89
C SER A 21 -17.13 2.83 8.65
N PRO A 22 -17.24 3.48 7.46
CA PRO A 22 -17.70 2.82 6.25
C PRO A 22 -16.82 1.61 5.91
N LYS A 23 -17.44 0.53 5.39
CA LYS A 23 -16.70 -0.67 4.97
C LYS A 23 -15.73 -0.29 3.84
N PRO A 24 -14.44 -0.67 3.93
CA PRO A 24 -13.46 -0.36 2.88
C PRO A 24 -13.80 -1.11 1.59
N TYR A 25 -13.68 -0.40 0.47
CA TYR A 25 -13.71 -0.95 -0.89
C TYR A 25 -12.30 -1.36 -1.30
N TYR A 26 -12.21 -2.27 -2.28
CA TYR A 26 -10.93 -2.69 -2.80
C TYR A 26 -11.00 -3.07 -4.27
N TYR A 27 -9.90 -2.81 -4.97
CA TYR A 27 -9.58 -3.43 -6.25
C TYR A 27 -8.44 -4.40 -6.03
N TYR A 28 -8.42 -5.52 -6.76
CA TYR A 28 -7.33 -6.46 -6.67
C TYR A 28 -7.07 -7.17 -7.99
N TYR A 29 -5.84 -7.66 -8.13
CA TYR A 29 -5.44 -8.51 -9.22
C TYR A 29 -4.45 -9.57 -8.73
N GLN A 30 -4.67 -10.82 -9.13
CA GLN A 30 -3.68 -11.88 -8.93
C GLN A 30 -2.61 -11.77 -10.01
N VAL A 31 -1.36 -11.57 -9.59
CA VAL A 31 -0.22 -11.48 -10.49
C VAL A 31 0.00 -12.80 -11.21
N ASN A 32 -0.17 -12.79 -12.54
CA ASN A 32 0.13 -13.94 -13.38
C ASN A 32 1.65 -14.05 -13.61
N LYS A 33 2.23 -15.21 -13.31
CA LYS A 33 3.67 -15.51 -13.47
C LYS A 33 4.14 -15.47 -14.93
N LEU A 34 3.22 -15.57 -15.89
CA LEU A 34 3.52 -15.47 -17.33
C LEU A 34 3.66 -14.02 -17.81
N ASN A 35 3.12 -13.05 -17.08
CA ASN A 35 3.24 -11.64 -17.45
C ASN A 35 4.66 -11.15 -17.22
N LYS A 36 5.17 -10.31 -18.11
CA LYS A 36 6.49 -9.72 -17.94
C LYS A 36 6.39 -8.60 -16.91
N PHE A 37 7.05 -8.79 -15.77
CA PHE A 37 7.20 -7.76 -14.75
C PHE A 37 8.35 -6.81 -15.10
N ILE A 38 8.10 -5.51 -14.99
CA ILE A 38 9.12 -4.47 -15.03
C ILE A 38 8.85 -3.42 -13.95
N VAL A 39 9.90 -2.69 -13.59
CA VAL A 39 9.81 -1.50 -12.74
C VAL A 39 10.22 -0.31 -13.58
N VAL A 40 9.42 0.75 -13.51
CA VAL A 40 9.69 2.02 -14.21
C VAL A 40 10.01 3.07 -13.14
N PRO A 41 11.30 3.37 -12.88
CA PRO A 41 11.68 4.45 -11.98
C PRO A 41 11.23 5.81 -12.55
N ASN A 42 10.66 6.67 -11.72
CA ASN A 42 10.10 7.97 -12.11
C ASN A 42 10.77 9.13 -11.34
N PHE A 43 12.06 8.99 -11.06
CA PHE A 43 12.83 9.87 -10.16
C PHE A 43 13.50 11.06 -10.87
N ASN A 44 13.95 10.85 -12.12
CA ASN A 44 14.65 11.86 -12.91
C ASN A 44 13.68 12.32 -14.02
N ASN A 45 12.95 13.41 -13.78
CA ASN A 45 11.83 13.90 -14.60
C ASN A 45 10.53 13.09 -14.43
N PRO A 46 9.80 13.29 -13.31
CA PRO A 46 8.55 12.59 -13.04
C PRO A 46 7.50 12.82 -14.13
N LYS A 47 6.85 11.74 -14.56
CA LYS A 47 5.66 11.75 -15.43
C LYS A 47 4.42 11.30 -14.67
N ASP A 48 3.25 11.65 -15.21
CA ASP A 48 1.96 11.10 -14.79
C ASP A 48 1.91 9.59 -15.05
N SER A 49 1.24 8.86 -14.16
CA SER A 49 1.15 7.40 -14.26
C SER A 49 0.42 6.93 -15.51
N VAL A 50 -0.53 7.71 -16.01
CA VAL A 50 -1.25 7.42 -17.26
C VAL A 50 -0.26 7.32 -18.42
N ASP A 51 0.69 8.25 -18.50
CA ASP A 51 1.74 8.24 -19.52
C ASP A 51 2.69 7.07 -19.30
N LEU A 52 3.13 6.83 -18.06
CA LEU A 52 4.00 5.70 -17.74
C LEU A 52 3.35 4.36 -18.12
N ILE A 53 2.07 4.18 -17.81
CA ILE A 53 1.27 2.98 -18.13
C ILE A 53 1.21 2.79 -19.64
N LYS A 54 0.90 3.85 -20.39
CA LYS A 54 0.76 3.82 -21.85
C LYS A 54 2.09 3.56 -22.55
N GLU A 55 3.13 4.34 -22.22
CA GLU A 55 4.47 4.22 -22.80
C GLU A 55 5.08 2.83 -22.56
N ASN A 56 4.72 2.20 -21.43
CA ASN A 56 5.21 0.88 -21.05
C ASN A 56 4.23 -0.25 -21.37
N ASN A 57 3.13 0.01 -22.09
CA ASN A 57 2.13 -1.01 -22.45
C ASN A 57 1.70 -1.89 -21.27
N CYS A 58 1.48 -1.29 -20.10
CA CYS A 58 1.14 -2.05 -18.90
C CYS A 58 -0.30 -2.57 -19.03
N LYS A 59 -0.49 -3.88 -18.85
CA LYS A 59 -1.80 -4.50 -18.72
C LYS A 59 -2.34 -4.34 -17.30
N TYR A 60 -1.45 -4.40 -16.32
CA TYR A 60 -1.72 -4.12 -14.92
C TYR A 60 -0.61 -3.24 -14.36
N ALA A 61 -0.95 -2.31 -13.49
CA ALA A 61 0.05 -1.49 -12.81
C ALA A 61 -0.37 -1.04 -11.42
N ILE A 62 0.61 -0.81 -10.56
CA ILE A 62 0.45 -0.18 -9.25
C ILE A 62 1.69 0.65 -8.96
N ASN A 63 1.60 1.72 -8.18
CA ASN A 63 2.80 2.47 -7.79
C ASN A 63 3.75 1.62 -6.93
N GLY A 64 5.02 2.02 -6.87
CA GLY A 64 6.03 1.38 -6.04
C GLY A 64 6.12 1.94 -4.62
N GLY A 65 7.32 1.88 -4.06
CA GLY A 65 7.64 2.31 -2.71
C GLY A 65 7.77 3.83 -2.58
N LEU A 66 7.97 4.26 -1.34
CA LEU A 66 8.04 5.68 -0.98
C LEU A 66 9.29 6.36 -1.54
N TYR A 67 9.19 7.67 -1.73
CA TYR A 67 10.26 8.52 -2.21
C TYR A 67 10.35 9.82 -1.37
N GLN A 68 11.50 10.46 -1.45
CA GLN A 68 11.85 11.70 -0.76
C GLN A 68 11.44 12.90 -1.62
N GLU A 69 11.33 14.08 -1.01
CA GLU A 69 11.01 15.34 -1.71
C GLU A 69 12.00 15.69 -2.83
N ASN A 70 13.24 15.18 -2.75
CA ASN A 70 14.25 15.33 -3.80
C ASN A 70 14.09 14.33 -4.97
N ASN A 71 12.92 13.68 -5.07
CA ASN A 71 12.59 12.63 -6.04
C ASN A 71 13.54 11.43 -6.02
N LYS A 72 14.08 11.03 -4.86
CA LYS A 72 14.85 9.78 -4.71
C LYS A 72 14.07 8.74 -3.91
N PRO A 73 14.28 7.43 -4.13
CA PRO A 73 13.67 6.40 -3.28
C PRO A 73 14.00 6.62 -1.81
N LEU A 74 13.07 6.36 -0.90
CA LEU A 74 13.29 6.54 0.54
C LEU A 74 14.27 5.51 1.12
N GLY A 75 14.15 4.24 0.70
CA GLY A 75 15.00 3.13 1.12
C GLY A 75 15.80 2.51 -0.01
N LEU A 76 16.31 1.29 0.22
CA LEU A 76 17.04 0.51 -0.78
C LEU A 76 16.23 0.45 -2.08
N PHE A 77 16.85 0.86 -3.18
CA PHE A 77 16.28 0.71 -4.50
C PHE A 77 17.37 0.30 -5.46
N ILE A 78 17.25 -0.91 -5.99
CA ILE A 78 18.14 -1.47 -7.02
C ILE A 78 17.25 -1.77 -8.22
N ASN A 79 17.66 -1.28 -9.39
CA ASN A 79 17.02 -1.59 -10.66
C ASN A 79 18.09 -1.86 -11.72
N ASP A 80 17.91 -2.92 -12.50
CA ASP A 80 18.90 -3.40 -13.48
C ASP A 80 20.31 -3.51 -12.89
N HIS A 81 20.41 -4.11 -11.70
CA HIS A 81 21.65 -4.25 -10.91
C HIS A 81 22.32 -2.93 -10.47
N LYS A 82 21.72 -1.78 -10.78
CA LYS A 82 22.22 -0.47 -10.36
C LYS A 82 21.54 -0.05 -9.05
N THR A 83 22.36 0.20 -8.04
CA THR A 83 21.89 0.80 -6.79
C THR A 83 21.56 2.27 -7.01
N ILE A 84 20.28 2.63 -6.91
CA ILE A 84 19.77 4.01 -6.99
C ILE A 84 19.78 4.66 -5.61
N ASN A 85 19.41 3.91 -4.57
CA ASN A 85 19.53 4.37 -3.18
C ASN A 85 19.90 3.21 -2.23
N LYS A 86 20.50 3.56 -1.10
CA LYS A 86 20.96 2.61 -0.07
C LYS A 86 19.84 2.22 0.89
N LYS A 87 20.00 1.05 1.51
CA LYS A 87 19.13 0.57 2.58
C LYS A 87 19.11 1.55 3.76
N ILE A 88 17.92 1.76 4.31
CA ILE A 88 17.72 2.43 5.59
C ILE A 88 17.32 1.43 6.67
N ASN A 89 17.62 1.74 7.93
CA ASN A 89 17.13 0.96 9.06
C ASN A 89 15.85 1.62 9.58
N SER A 90 14.72 0.94 9.46
CA SER A 90 13.41 1.47 9.87
C SER A 90 12.49 0.34 10.33
N ASN A 91 11.74 0.58 11.40
CA ASN A 91 10.70 -0.32 11.89
C ASN A 91 9.44 -0.31 10.99
N ILE A 92 9.27 0.72 10.17
CA ILE A 92 8.14 0.87 9.23
C ILE A 92 8.57 0.37 7.86
N PHE A 93 9.72 0.82 7.34
CA PHE A 93 10.22 0.40 6.03
C PHE A 93 11.07 -0.87 6.18
N ASN A 94 10.45 -1.93 6.69
CA ASN A 94 11.10 -3.18 7.11
C ASN A 94 10.92 -4.33 6.11
N GLY A 95 10.29 -4.07 4.96
CA GLY A 95 10.02 -5.07 3.94
C GLY A 95 10.70 -4.77 2.60
N TYR A 96 10.75 -5.80 1.76
CA TYR A 96 11.35 -5.74 0.44
C TYR A 96 10.45 -6.43 -0.58
N LEU A 97 10.30 -5.79 -1.73
CA LEU A 97 9.86 -6.41 -2.98
C LEU A 97 11.11 -6.68 -3.81
N PHE A 98 11.28 -7.90 -4.32
CA PHE A 98 12.48 -8.27 -5.08
C PHE A 98 12.22 -9.38 -6.07
N LEU A 99 13.09 -9.52 -7.08
CA LEU A 99 13.07 -10.65 -8.00
C LEU A 99 14.04 -11.75 -7.53
N ASN A 100 13.60 -13.00 -7.49
CA ASN A 100 14.47 -14.15 -7.26
C ASN A 100 14.25 -15.14 -8.39
N ASN A 101 15.27 -15.40 -9.21
CA ASN A 101 15.16 -16.21 -10.42
C ASN A 101 13.98 -15.77 -11.33
N ASN A 102 13.86 -14.47 -11.58
CA ASN A 102 12.75 -13.84 -12.32
C ASN A 102 11.35 -13.98 -11.70
N ILE A 103 11.24 -14.50 -10.48
CA ILE A 103 9.98 -14.59 -9.74
C ILE A 103 9.92 -13.46 -8.72
N LEU A 104 8.88 -12.65 -8.80
CA LEU A 104 8.63 -11.56 -7.85
C LEU A 104 8.27 -12.12 -6.48
N ASN A 105 8.87 -11.56 -5.43
CA ASN A 105 8.70 -12.00 -4.05
C ASN A 105 8.66 -10.82 -3.09
N ILE A 106 8.02 -11.03 -1.93
CA ILE A 106 8.05 -10.12 -0.79
C ILE A 106 8.66 -10.80 0.44
N GLY A 107 9.32 -10.04 1.30
CA GLY A 107 9.89 -10.55 2.56
C GLY A 107 10.56 -9.46 3.40
N GLN A 108 10.97 -9.81 4.63
CA GLN A 108 11.76 -8.93 5.52
C GLN A 108 13.28 -9.10 5.32
N THR A 109 13.69 -10.14 4.62
CA THR A 109 15.09 -10.43 4.30
C THR A 109 15.24 -10.70 2.80
N ILE A 110 16.43 -10.43 2.28
CA ILE A 110 16.81 -10.70 0.91
C ILE A 110 17.99 -11.66 0.95
N ASN A 111 17.86 -12.81 0.31
CA ASN A 111 18.87 -13.88 0.41
C ASN A 111 19.89 -13.85 -0.74
N ASN A 112 19.53 -13.26 -1.89
CA ASN A 112 20.36 -13.29 -3.10
C ASN A 112 20.48 -11.89 -3.72
N ILE A 113 21.56 -11.69 -4.49
CA ILE A 113 21.67 -10.54 -5.38
C ILE A 113 20.56 -10.64 -6.42
N SER A 114 19.76 -9.58 -6.52
CA SER A 114 18.64 -9.48 -7.45
C SER A 114 18.83 -8.32 -8.41
N GLN A 115 18.35 -8.47 -9.65
CA GLN A 115 18.28 -7.38 -10.61
C GLN A 115 17.39 -6.23 -10.11
N PHE A 116 16.41 -6.54 -9.26
CA PHE A 116 15.47 -5.57 -8.70
C PHE A 116 15.25 -5.81 -7.21
N ILE A 117 15.43 -4.75 -6.42
CA ILE A 117 15.10 -4.73 -4.99
C ILE A 117 14.49 -3.36 -4.68
N MET A 118 13.37 -3.36 -3.98
CA MET A 118 12.73 -2.15 -3.47
C MET A 118 12.34 -2.34 -2.01
N GLN A 119 12.95 -1.56 -1.14
CA GLN A 119 12.58 -1.48 0.27
C GLN A 119 11.35 -0.58 0.42
N THR A 120 10.36 -1.09 1.15
CA THR A 120 9.13 -0.38 1.47
C THR A 120 8.51 -1.00 2.73
N GLY A 121 7.28 -0.65 3.07
CA GLY A 121 6.58 -1.25 4.19
C GLY A 121 5.64 -0.30 4.92
N PRO A 122 4.98 -0.81 5.98
CA PRO A 122 5.23 -2.08 6.68
C PRO A 122 5.12 -3.39 5.90
N PHE A 123 5.93 -4.36 6.32
CA PHE A 123 5.72 -5.78 6.05
C PHE A 123 4.97 -6.43 7.23
N PHE A 124 3.95 -7.22 6.91
CA PHE A 124 3.18 -8.01 7.86
C PHE A 124 3.31 -9.49 7.55
N ASP A 125 3.70 -10.27 8.55
CA ASP A 125 3.44 -11.71 8.60
C ASP A 125 2.16 -11.92 9.41
N LEU A 126 1.10 -12.43 8.77
CA LEU A 126 -0.21 -12.57 9.38
C LEU A 126 -0.26 -13.63 10.50
N LYS A 127 0.80 -14.44 10.67
CA LYS A 127 0.98 -15.35 11.80
C LYS A 127 1.68 -14.71 13.00
N SER A 128 2.31 -13.54 12.82
CA SER A 128 3.07 -12.84 13.85
C SER A 128 2.21 -11.81 14.61
N THR A 129 2.70 -11.37 15.76
CA THR A 129 2.08 -10.31 16.56
C THR A 129 2.10 -8.96 15.85
N SER A 130 0.98 -8.24 15.95
CA SER A 130 0.80 -6.94 15.33
C SER A 130 1.66 -5.87 15.98
N ILE A 131 2.44 -5.15 15.16
CA ILE A 131 3.07 -3.89 15.54
C ILE A 131 2.00 -2.80 15.48
N ASN A 132 1.91 -1.98 16.53
CA ASN A 132 1.04 -0.80 16.55
C ASN A 132 1.75 0.38 15.89
N TYR A 133 1.22 0.82 14.75
CA TYR A 133 1.61 2.03 14.05
C TYR A 133 0.72 3.20 14.48
N ASN A 134 1.30 4.38 14.68
CA ASN A 134 0.54 5.61 14.88
C ASN A 134 0.39 6.33 13.53
N ASP A 135 -0.62 5.94 12.75
CA ASP A 135 -0.85 6.47 11.41
C ASP A 135 -2.30 6.93 11.23
N LYS A 136 -2.53 7.72 10.17
CA LYS A 136 -3.84 8.20 9.77
C LYS A 136 -4.45 7.31 8.69
N THR A 137 -5.76 7.38 8.54
CA THR A 137 -6.48 6.77 7.42
C THR A 137 -5.97 7.33 6.09
N ALA A 138 -5.71 6.44 5.13
CA ALA A 138 -5.29 6.79 3.78
C ALA A 138 -5.60 5.63 2.83
N ARG A 139 -5.76 5.90 1.54
CA ARG A 139 -5.74 4.86 0.50
C ARG A 139 -4.46 4.04 0.67
N ARG A 140 -4.59 2.71 0.73
CA ARG A 140 -3.48 1.78 0.90
C ARG A 140 -3.31 0.91 -0.32
N HIS A 141 -2.10 0.87 -0.83
CA HIS A 141 -1.68 -0.09 -1.84
C HIS A 141 -0.81 -1.14 -1.20
N VAL A 142 -1.08 -2.40 -1.49
CA VAL A 142 -0.34 -3.51 -0.90
C VAL A 142 -0.10 -4.62 -1.91
N ILE A 143 0.99 -5.35 -1.70
CA ILE A 143 1.25 -6.64 -2.32
C ILE A 143 1.02 -7.69 -1.25
N ALA A 144 0.10 -8.62 -1.50
CA ALA A 144 -0.19 -9.73 -0.61
C ALA A 144 0.28 -11.05 -1.23
N LYS A 145 0.72 -11.98 -0.39
CA LYS A 145 1.12 -13.33 -0.79
C LYS A 145 0.26 -14.36 -0.06
N ASP A 146 -0.29 -15.31 -0.81
CA ASP A 146 -1.07 -16.41 -0.25
C ASP A 146 -0.19 -17.58 0.23
N SER A 147 -0.80 -18.60 0.84
CA SER A 147 -0.13 -19.82 1.28
C SER A 147 0.40 -20.70 0.13
N ALA A 148 -0.04 -20.47 -1.11
CA ALA A 148 0.45 -21.11 -2.34
C ALA A 148 1.57 -20.30 -3.05
N ASN A 149 2.06 -19.22 -2.43
CA ASN A 149 3.05 -18.29 -2.98
C ASN A 149 2.60 -17.54 -4.25
N ASN A 150 1.30 -17.34 -4.45
CA ASN A 150 0.79 -16.41 -5.44
C ASN A 150 0.81 -15.00 -4.88
N LEU A 151 1.18 -14.04 -5.73
CA LEU A 151 1.14 -12.62 -5.39
C LEU A 151 -0.15 -11.98 -5.89
N TYR A 152 -0.65 -11.04 -5.11
CA TYR A 152 -1.81 -10.22 -5.41
C TYR A 152 -1.46 -8.77 -5.15
N ILE A 153 -1.91 -7.88 -6.02
CA ILE A 153 -1.88 -6.44 -5.77
C ILE A 153 -3.27 -6.01 -5.32
N PHE A 154 -3.34 -5.14 -4.33
CA PHE A 154 -4.58 -4.59 -3.80
C PHE A 154 -4.47 -3.07 -3.70
N SER A 155 -5.55 -2.40 -4.07
CA SER A 155 -5.84 -1.05 -3.61
C SER A 155 -7.01 -1.09 -2.65
N ILE A 156 -6.87 -0.48 -1.47
CA ILE A 156 -7.88 -0.46 -0.41
C ILE A 156 -8.18 0.98 -0.04
N PHE A 157 -9.45 1.38 -0.14
CA PHE A 157 -9.91 2.75 0.06
C PHE A 157 -11.32 2.80 0.65
N THR A 158 -11.80 3.96 1.07
CA THR A 158 -13.20 4.13 1.49
C THR A 158 -14.06 4.62 0.33
N PRO A 159 -15.34 4.19 0.23
CA PRO A 159 -16.20 4.55 -0.90
C PRO A 159 -16.56 6.03 -0.97
N ASP A 160 -16.54 6.73 0.16
CA ASP A 160 -16.81 8.16 0.30
C ASP A 160 -15.60 9.04 -0.04
N SER A 161 -14.40 8.47 -0.12
CA SER A 161 -13.19 9.21 -0.45
C SER A 161 -12.16 8.28 -1.08
N PHE A 162 -11.90 8.50 -2.37
CA PHE A 162 -10.88 7.75 -3.09
C PHE A 162 -9.50 7.91 -2.45
N ILE A 163 -9.18 8.97 -1.72
CA ILE A 163 -7.87 9.18 -1.08
C ILE A 163 -7.79 8.64 0.36
N SER A 164 -8.92 8.27 0.96
CA SER A 164 -9.00 7.70 2.30
C SER A 164 -9.08 6.18 2.24
N GLY A 165 -8.85 5.53 3.37
CA GLY A 165 -8.73 4.08 3.48
C GLY A 165 -8.34 3.65 4.88
N PRO A 166 -7.96 2.39 5.08
CA PRO A 166 -7.61 1.87 6.39
C PRO A 166 -6.31 2.49 6.93
N THR A 167 -6.18 2.49 8.25
CA THR A 167 -4.89 2.68 8.92
C THR A 167 -3.99 1.44 8.71
N LEU A 168 -2.69 1.57 8.93
CA LEU A 168 -1.74 0.47 8.85
C LEU A 168 -2.11 -0.66 9.81
N ASN A 169 -2.60 -0.33 11.01
CA ASN A 169 -3.07 -1.32 12.00
C ASN A 169 -4.32 -2.08 11.55
N GLN A 170 -5.11 -1.52 10.64
CA GLN A 170 -6.31 -2.15 10.11
C GLN A 170 -5.99 -3.08 8.94
N ILE A 171 -4.83 -2.97 8.29
CA ILE A 171 -4.44 -3.81 7.15
C ILE A 171 -4.43 -5.31 7.50
N PRO A 172 -3.74 -5.79 8.55
CA PRO A 172 -3.81 -7.22 8.90
C PRO A 172 -5.23 -7.72 9.15
N LYS A 173 -6.04 -6.91 9.84
CA LYS A 173 -7.45 -7.24 10.14
C LYS A 173 -8.31 -7.29 8.87
N PHE A 174 -8.04 -6.44 7.89
CA PHE A 174 -8.72 -6.45 6.60
C PHE A 174 -8.53 -7.81 5.90
N PHE A 175 -7.30 -8.33 5.86
CA PHE A 175 -7.00 -9.62 5.24
C PHE A 175 -7.52 -10.84 6.02
N GLN A 176 -7.92 -10.65 7.28
CA GLN A 176 -8.53 -11.70 8.09
C GLN A 176 -10.05 -11.79 7.91
N LYS A 177 -10.69 -10.83 7.23
CA LYS A 177 -12.14 -10.81 7.03
C LYS A 177 -12.61 -11.98 6.16
N PRO A 178 -13.81 -12.55 6.43
CA PRO A 178 -14.32 -13.70 5.67
C PRO A 178 -14.39 -13.47 4.16
N GLU A 179 -14.77 -12.27 3.72
CA GLU A 179 -14.86 -11.91 2.30
C GLU A 179 -13.48 -11.89 1.61
N ILE A 180 -12.42 -11.46 2.31
CA ILE A 180 -11.06 -11.44 1.75
C ILE A 180 -10.47 -12.85 1.77
N LYS A 181 -10.77 -13.64 2.81
CA LYS A 181 -10.37 -15.06 2.88
C LYS A 181 -11.00 -15.93 1.79
N LYS A 182 -12.12 -15.51 1.19
CA LYS A 182 -12.70 -16.19 0.00
C LYS A 182 -11.86 -15.99 -1.26
N ILE A 183 -11.05 -14.94 -1.33
CA ILE A 183 -10.14 -14.69 -2.46
C ILE A 183 -8.94 -15.63 -2.38
N ALA A 184 -8.25 -15.64 -1.24
CA ALA A 184 -7.13 -16.53 -0.96
C ALA A 184 -6.80 -16.56 0.55
N ASP A 185 -6.01 -17.57 0.96
CA ASP A 185 -5.45 -17.67 2.30
C ASP A 185 -4.14 -16.87 2.39
N PHE A 186 -4.27 -15.56 2.60
CA PHE A 186 -3.14 -14.64 2.67
C PHE A 186 -2.27 -14.87 3.91
N THR A 187 -0.95 -14.88 3.70
CA THR A 187 0.05 -15.11 4.76
C THR A 187 0.97 -13.93 4.99
N GLN A 188 1.30 -13.18 3.93
CA GLN A 188 2.22 -12.06 3.99
C GLN A 188 1.67 -10.85 3.25
N ILE A 189 1.95 -9.65 3.74
CA ILE A 189 1.53 -8.39 3.13
C ILE A 189 2.70 -7.41 3.18
N LEU A 190 2.95 -6.71 2.08
CA LEU A 190 3.90 -5.61 2.00
C LEU A 190 3.14 -4.37 1.53
N THR A 191 3.15 -3.30 2.32
CA THR A 191 2.53 -2.05 1.88
C THR A 191 3.47 -1.27 0.96
N LEU A 192 2.88 -0.61 -0.03
CA LEU A 192 3.53 0.29 -0.97
C LEU A 192 3.27 1.75 -0.57
N ASP A 193 3.68 2.70 -1.41
CA ASP A 193 3.32 4.09 -1.19
C ASP A 193 1.80 4.29 -1.32
N GLY A 194 1.25 5.13 -0.44
CA GLY A 194 -0.19 5.32 -0.25
C GLY A 194 -0.61 6.77 -0.43
N GLY A 195 -1.85 7.10 -0.04
CA GLY A 195 -2.33 8.47 -0.04
C GLY A 195 -2.42 9.10 -1.44
N SER A 196 -1.79 10.26 -1.64
CA SER A 196 -1.88 11.03 -2.89
C SER A 196 -1.05 10.43 -4.04
N ALA A 197 0.06 9.74 -3.74
CA ALA A 197 0.96 9.11 -4.72
C ALA A 197 0.53 7.67 -4.99
N SER A 198 -0.75 7.46 -5.28
CA SER A 198 -1.37 6.14 -5.33
C SER A 198 -2.04 5.85 -6.65
N VAL A 199 -1.52 4.83 -7.34
CA VAL A 199 -2.00 4.41 -8.67
C VAL A 199 -2.37 2.96 -8.65
N PHE A 200 -3.49 2.63 -9.28
CA PHE A 200 -3.85 1.25 -9.61
C PHE A 200 -4.41 1.23 -11.02
N TYR A 201 -4.02 0.25 -11.81
CA TYR A 201 -4.53 0.09 -13.17
C TYR A 201 -4.71 -1.38 -13.52
N SER A 202 -5.85 -1.65 -14.15
CA SER A 202 -6.22 -2.92 -14.75
C SER A 202 -7.18 -2.64 -15.94
N PRO A 203 -7.54 -3.66 -16.74
CA PRO A 203 -8.49 -3.48 -17.83
C PRO A 203 -9.90 -3.03 -17.39
N THR A 204 -10.28 -3.27 -16.13
CA THR A 204 -11.64 -2.98 -15.61
C THR A 204 -11.67 -1.83 -14.63
N ASP A 205 -10.57 -1.62 -13.89
CA ASP A 205 -10.51 -0.69 -12.77
C ASP A 205 -9.26 0.19 -12.85
N SER A 206 -9.41 1.48 -12.56
CA SER A 206 -8.30 2.42 -12.42
C SER A 206 -8.46 3.36 -11.23
N LEU A 207 -7.33 3.74 -10.65
CA LEU A 207 -7.17 4.81 -9.67
C LEU A 207 -5.95 5.63 -10.07
N HIS A 208 -6.13 6.94 -10.09
CA HIS A 208 -5.08 7.89 -10.44
C HIS A 208 -4.56 8.58 -9.19
N GLU A 209 -3.29 8.96 -9.25
CA GLU A 209 -2.60 9.77 -8.26
C GLU A 209 -3.01 11.25 -8.39
N SER A 210 -2.86 12.00 -7.31
CA SER A 210 -2.93 13.47 -7.33
C SER A 210 -1.56 14.13 -7.21
N THR A 211 -0.52 13.33 -6.97
CA THR A 211 0.90 13.72 -6.91
C THR A 211 1.72 12.63 -7.59
N PHE A 212 2.75 12.98 -8.35
CA PHE A 212 3.58 12.00 -9.07
C PHE A 212 4.01 10.82 -8.21
N ILE A 213 4.04 9.63 -8.79
CA ILE A 213 4.58 8.43 -8.15
C ILE A 213 6.10 8.35 -8.32
N GLY A 214 6.82 7.82 -7.32
CA GLY A 214 8.27 7.62 -7.43
C GLY A 214 8.67 6.49 -8.38
N SER A 215 7.85 5.45 -8.50
CA SER A 215 8.03 4.39 -9.49
C SER A 215 6.71 3.68 -9.80
N LEU A 216 6.65 3.03 -10.97
CA LEU A 216 5.54 2.18 -11.39
C LEU A 216 5.98 0.71 -11.42
N LEU A 217 5.19 -0.15 -10.78
CA LEU A 217 5.28 -1.61 -10.93
C LEU A 217 4.32 -2.01 -12.05
N CYS A 218 4.83 -2.64 -13.10
CA CYS A 218 4.07 -2.86 -14.34
C CYS A 218 4.17 -4.31 -14.80
N TRP A 219 3.02 -4.88 -15.18
CA TRP A 219 2.90 -6.19 -15.78
C TRP A 219 2.34 -6.05 -17.19
N ARG A 220 3.07 -6.60 -18.17
CA ARG A 220 2.70 -6.65 -19.58
C ARG A 220 2.19 -8.04 -19.95
#